data_AF-A0A978TXV7-F1
#
_entry.id   AF-A0A978TXV7-F1
#
_cell.length_a   1.000
_cell.length_b   1.000
_cell.length_c   1.000
_cell.angle_alpha   90.00
_cell.angle_beta   90.00
_cell.angle_gamma   90.00
#
_symmetry.space_group_name_H-M   'P 1'
#
loop_
_entity.id
_entity.type
_entity.pdbx_description
1 polymer ?
#
loop_
_entity_poly.entity_id
_entity_poly.type
_entity_poly.pdbx_seq_one_letter_code
_entity_poly.pdbx_strand_id
1 'polypeptide(L)'
;MSRQFWFRAAAVTTLGLSSQSLWSSTIAYTFSQREIDPSRVIAIAAPLADGNAHQLVVVEQLSNRACWRESGFQPTRVEPLLLNFDFTNLCGRSTDSNGYSLRVGGEDLGWRYSLRLVPTRNDLRLMAVPTSGRHFPTLEVGRTGGRINDFTRIELNPGWRITKRSYNGQVLDHYYLTNDRTLASLASDSPVVNNPPRDSWNDWQTVRYLPVGSELPIRYTTNRKILLAPNETQPLPATVSITRNVYTLDGNFFIPSGSQIVGEIRSSSGEARFYGKELVLTNGQRFPIDAVSEPVTHTETITHSIRGSSVLQGAAIGAAAGALLGGITGDRRITLGEILGGAGLGTIVGLALGQRRADLIVINPGTRLTLTLNRELNFDSVGAFTDSNYNFF
;
A
#
# COMPACT_ATOMS: atom_id res chain seq x y z
N MET A 1 -36.34 86.68 -6.30
CA MET A 1 -36.31 86.20 -7.72
C MET A 1 -35.59 84.87 -7.77
N SER A 2 -35.75 84.10 -8.84
CA SER A 2 -35.30 82.70 -8.91
C SER A 2 -33.83 82.52 -9.29
N ARG A 3 -33.23 81.43 -8.82
CA ARG A 3 -32.55 80.42 -9.68
C ARG A 3 -32.23 79.15 -8.89
N GLN A 4 -32.54 78.00 -9.48
CA GLN A 4 -32.02 76.70 -9.06
C GLN A 4 -30.68 76.46 -9.75
N PHE A 5 -29.76 75.73 -9.11
CA PHE A 5 -28.82 74.85 -9.81
C PHE A 5 -28.54 73.62 -8.93
N TRP A 6 -28.22 72.50 -9.57
CA TRP A 6 -28.06 71.16 -8.98
C TRP A 6 -26.63 70.63 -9.18
N PHE A 7 -26.37 69.43 -8.63
CA PHE A 7 -25.13 68.63 -8.71
C PHE A 7 -24.01 69.05 -7.75
N ARG A 8 -23.23 68.13 -7.15
CA ARG A 8 -23.26 66.65 -7.16
C ARG A 8 -22.71 66.11 -5.83
N ALA A 9 -23.40 65.18 -5.19
CA ALA A 9 -22.82 64.33 -4.15
C ALA A 9 -22.38 63.01 -4.78
N ALA A 10 -21.12 62.61 -4.57
CA ALA A 10 -20.60 61.34 -5.08
C ALA A 10 -20.89 60.21 -4.08
N ALA A 11 -21.75 59.27 -4.44
CA ALA A 11 -21.99 58.07 -3.66
C ALA A 11 -20.81 57.10 -3.84
N VAL A 12 -19.96 56.96 -2.81
CA VAL A 12 -18.91 55.95 -2.77
C VAL A 12 -19.54 54.61 -2.36
N THR A 13 -19.84 53.75 -3.33
CA THR A 13 -20.28 52.37 -3.09
C THR A 13 -19.09 51.49 -2.71
N THR A 14 -18.85 51.36 -1.40
CA THR A 14 -17.91 50.37 -0.85
C THR A 14 -18.40 48.95 -1.17
N LEU A 15 -17.75 48.30 -2.13
CA LEU A 15 -17.98 46.87 -2.42
C LEU A 15 -17.49 46.02 -1.24
N GLY A 16 -18.43 45.58 -0.42
CA GLY A 16 -18.18 44.61 0.64
C GLY A 16 -17.76 43.27 0.06
N LEU A 17 -16.45 43.03 -0.03
CA LEU A 17 -15.86 41.74 -0.35
C LEU A 17 -16.18 40.75 0.79
N SER A 18 -17.35 40.12 0.72
CA SER A 18 -17.71 39.02 1.59
C SER A 18 -16.74 37.86 1.34
N SER A 19 -15.74 37.74 2.21
CA SER A 19 -14.82 36.60 2.21
C SER A 19 -15.57 35.35 2.66
N GLN A 20 -16.35 34.76 1.75
CA GLN A 20 -16.87 33.42 1.92
C GLN A 20 -15.68 32.47 1.88
N SER A 21 -15.12 32.24 3.06
CA SER A 21 -14.16 31.18 3.30
C SER A 21 -14.81 29.88 2.86
N LEU A 22 -14.36 29.35 1.73
CA LEU A 22 -14.75 28.03 1.25
C LEU A 22 -14.16 27.01 2.22
N TRP A 23 -14.90 26.71 3.29
CA TRP A 23 -14.57 25.63 4.21
C TRP A 23 -14.72 24.33 3.41
N SER A 24 -13.62 23.85 2.86
CA SER A 24 -13.57 22.57 2.16
C SER A 24 -13.91 21.48 3.17
N SER A 25 -15.18 21.08 3.20
CA SER A 25 -15.68 19.98 4.03
C SER A 25 -14.82 18.75 3.75
N THR A 26 -13.96 18.40 4.71
CA THR A 26 -13.15 17.19 4.62
C THR A 26 -14.10 16.02 4.54
N ILE A 27 -14.13 15.33 3.39
CA ILE A 27 -14.91 14.12 3.23
C ILE A 27 -14.23 13.05 4.07
N ALA A 28 -14.67 12.91 5.32
CA ALA A 28 -14.38 11.75 6.13
C ALA A 28 -15.01 10.53 5.40
N TYR A 29 -14.17 9.62 4.93
CA TYR A 29 -14.63 8.41 4.25
C TYR A 29 -15.36 7.51 5.27
N THR A 30 -16.67 7.64 5.35
CA THR A 30 -17.52 6.84 6.25
C THR A 30 -17.65 5.41 5.72
N PHE A 31 -16.69 4.56 6.07
CA PHE A 31 -16.78 3.13 5.82
C PHE A 31 -17.81 2.48 6.75
N SER A 32 -18.76 1.78 6.14
CA SER A 32 -19.69 0.88 6.81
C SER A 32 -19.14 -0.55 6.82
N GLN A 33 -19.93 -1.50 7.33
CA GLN A 33 -19.61 -2.93 7.33
C GLN A 33 -20.72 -3.73 6.63
N ARG A 34 -20.38 -4.93 6.17
CA ARG A 34 -21.34 -6.00 5.85
C ARG A 34 -20.97 -7.24 6.65
N GLU A 35 -21.96 -7.82 7.33
CA GLU A 35 -21.80 -9.11 8.02
C GLU A 35 -21.37 -10.21 7.03
N ILE A 36 -20.60 -11.18 7.54
CA ILE A 36 -20.19 -12.39 6.82
C ILE A 36 -20.84 -13.58 7.55
N ASP A 37 -21.21 -14.62 6.81
CA ASP A 37 -21.60 -15.91 7.38
C ASP A 37 -20.42 -16.48 8.21
N PRO A 38 -20.57 -16.71 9.53
CA PRO A 38 -19.47 -17.20 10.38
C PRO A 38 -18.94 -18.58 9.98
N SER A 39 -19.69 -19.37 9.20
CA SER A 39 -19.20 -20.64 8.64
C SER A 39 -18.28 -20.45 7.42
N ARG A 40 -18.29 -19.25 6.82
CA ARG A 40 -17.51 -18.89 5.63
C ARG A 40 -16.27 -18.07 5.94
N VAL A 41 -15.92 -17.77 7.19
CA VAL A 41 -14.74 -16.95 7.50
C VAL A 41 -14.03 -17.42 8.78
N ILE A 42 -12.69 -17.49 8.74
CA ILE A 42 -11.85 -17.96 9.84
C ILE A 42 -10.69 -16.97 10.08
N ALA A 43 -10.35 -16.77 11.37
CA ALA A 43 -9.10 -16.15 11.80
C ALA A 43 -8.09 -17.24 12.20
N ILE A 44 -6.88 -17.14 11.66
CA ILE A 44 -5.81 -18.13 11.80
C ILE A 44 -4.56 -17.42 12.35
N ALA A 45 -3.93 -17.99 13.36
CA ALA A 45 -2.55 -17.68 13.73
C ALA A 45 -1.65 -18.54 12.84
N ALA A 46 -1.01 -17.93 11.86
CA ALA A 46 -0.04 -18.58 10.98
C ALA A 46 1.38 -18.36 11.53
N PRO A 47 2.22 -19.40 11.67
CA PRO A 47 3.60 -19.23 12.12
C PRO A 47 4.41 -18.44 11.08
N LEU A 48 5.38 -17.66 11.56
CA LEU A 48 6.41 -17.04 10.72
C LEU A 48 7.54 -18.04 10.43
N ALA A 49 8.42 -17.70 9.49
CA ALA A 49 9.47 -18.58 8.99
C ALA A 49 10.52 -19.02 10.05
N ASP A 50 10.58 -18.33 11.19
CA ASP A 50 11.46 -18.67 12.32
C ASP A 50 10.77 -19.58 13.36
N GLY A 51 9.45 -19.76 13.27
CA GLY A 51 8.63 -20.56 14.19
C GLY A 51 8.41 -19.96 15.59
N ASN A 52 8.96 -18.79 15.92
CA ASN A 52 8.84 -18.20 17.25
C ASN A 52 7.58 -17.33 17.38
N ALA A 53 7.24 -16.61 16.32
CA ALA A 53 6.12 -15.67 16.24
C ALA A 53 5.04 -16.13 15.24
N HIS A 54 3.85 -15.55 15.38
CA HIS A 54 2.69 -15.82 14.51
C HIS A 54 2.09 -14.51 13.99
N GLN A 55 1.57 -14.53 12.77
CA GLN A 55 0.76 -13.45 12.19
C GLN A 55 -0.71 -13.83 12.12
N LEU A 56 -1.60 -12.84 12.15
CA LEU A 56 -3.02 -13.04 11.85
C LEU A 56 -3.18 -13.24 10.33
N VAL A 57 -3.89 -14.29 9.95
CA VAL A 57 -4.40 -14.49 8.59
C VAL A 57 -5.91 -14.67 8.67
N VAL A 58 -6.66 -13.91 7.87
CA VAL A 58 -8.11 -14.08 7.68
C VAL A 58 -8.34 -14.77 6.34
N VAL A 59 -9.15 -15.83 6.34
CA VAL A 59 -9.56 -16.55 5.12
C VAL A 59 -11.08 -16.55 5.03
N GLU A 60 -11.61 -16.24 3.84
CA GLU A 60 -13.04 -16.28 3.52
C GLU A 60 -13.30 -17.30 2.41
N GLN A 61 -14.38 -18.09 2.52
CA GLN A 61 -14.83 -19.02 1.49
C GLN A 61 -15.93 -18.38 0.63
N LEU A 62 -15.53 -17.94 -0.57
CA LEU A 62 -16.43 -17.27 -1.53
C LEU A 62 -17.31 -18.26 -2.30
N SER A 63 -16.86 -19.51 -2.43
CA SER A 63 -17.52 -20.57 -3.20
C SER A 63 -18.05 -21.71 -2.31
N ASN A 64 -18.32 -22.89 -2.90
CA ASN A 64 -18.60 -24.12 -2.13
C ASN A 64 -17.36 -25.04 -2.04
N ARG A 65 -16.20 -24.63 -2.56
CA ARG A 65 -14.93 -25.35 -2.42
C ARG A 65 -14.29 -24.96 -1.09
N ALA A 66 -13.88 -25.95 -0.30
CA ALA A 66 -13.23 -25.74 0.99
C ALA A 66 -11.90 -24.98 0.85
N CYS A 67 -11.78 -23.84 1.52
CA CYS A 67 -10.56 -23.01 1.55
C CYS A 67 -9.59 -23.42 2.67
N TRP A 68 -10.11 -24.06 3.73
CA TRP A 68 -9.33 -24.66 4.82
C TRP A 68 -9.99 -25.96 5.31
N ARG A 69 -9.28 -26.72 6.15
CA ARG A 69 -9.82 -27.85 6.94
C ARG A 69 -9.37 -27.72 8.39
N GLU A 70 -10.23 -28.08 9.33
CA GLU A 70 -9.96 -27.97 10.78
C GLU A 70 -9.77 -29.36 11.39
N SER A 71 -8.90 -29.49 12.38
CA SER A 71 -8.62 -30.75 13.07
C SER A 71 -8.10 -30.54 14.50
N GLY A 72 -8.35 -31.51 15.37
CA GLY A 72 -8.01 -31.40 16.80
C GLY A 72 -8.90 -30.39 17.54
N PHE A 73 -8.52 -30.09 18.78
CA PHE A 73 -9.21 -29.17 19.69
C PHE A 73 -8.22 -28.69 20.74
N GLN A 74 -8.21 -27.38 21.06
CA GLN A 74 -7.37 -26.76 22.09
C GLN A 74 -5.86 -27.13 22.03
N PRO A 75 -5.13 -26.67 20.99
CA PRO A 75 -5.57 -25.75 19.94
C PRO A 75 -6.07 -26.48 18.68
N THR A 76 -7.05 -25.88 18.00
CA THR A 76 -7.57 -26.40 16.72
C THR A 76 -6.57 -26.07 15.61
N ARG A 77 -6.07 -27.09 14.89
CA ARG A 77 -5.13 -26.95 13.77
C ARG A 77 -5.90 -26.69 12.48
N VAL A 78 -5.40 -25.78 11.65
CA VAL A 78 -6.04 -25.33 10.41
C VAL A 78 -5.14 -25.63 9.22
N GLU A 79 -5.58 -26.52 8.34
CA GLU A 79 -4.89 -26.84 7.09
C GLU A 79 -5.33 -25.88 5.98
N PRO A 80 -4.45 -25.04 5.42
CA PRO A 80 -4.81 -24.03 4.42
C PRO A 80 -4.94 -24.65 3.02
N LEU A 81 -6.03 -25.38 2.78
CA LEU A 81 -6.33 -26.07 1.51
C LEU A 81 -6.21 -25.16 0.27
N LEU A 82 -6.46 -23.86 0.41
CA LEU A 82 -6.33 -22.84 -0.64
C LEU A 82 -4.92 -22.76 -1.27
N LEU A 83 -3.87 -23.30 -0.63
CA LEU A 83 -2.53 -23.38 -1.21
C LEU A 83 -2.38 -24.48 -2.28
N ASN A 84 -3.35 -25.40 -2.36
CA ASN A 84 -3.30 -26.57 -3.24
C ASN A 84 -4.06 -26.38 -4.57
N PHE A 85 -4.51 -25.16 -4.89
CA PHE A 85 -5.24 -24.83 -6.12
C PHE A 85 -5.20 -23.32 -6.41
N ASP A 86 -5.55 -22.92 -7.64
CA ASP A 86 -5.85 -21.51 -7.94
C ASP A 86 -7.11 -21.08 -7.18
N PHE A 87 -6.92 -20.30 -6.12
CA PHE A 87 -7.98 -19.84 -5.23
C PHE A 87 -8.72 -18.59 -5.75
N THR A 88 -8.37 -18.07 -6.92
CA THR A 88 -8.95 -16.85 -7.52
C THR A 88 -10.48 -16.95 -7.61
N ASN A 89 -11.19 -15.99 -7.03
CA ASN A 89 -12.67 -15.97 -6.85
C ASN A 89 -13.27 -17.13 -6.03
N LEU A 90 -12.46 -18.07 -5.51
CA LEU A 90 -12.92 -19.20 -4.70
C LEU A 90 -12.72 -18.95 -3.20
N CYS A 91 -11.62 -18.27 -2.83
CA CYS A 91 -11.25 -17.90 -1.47
C CYS A 91 -10.78 -16.44 -1.40
N GLY A 92 -11.16 -15.71 -0.36
CA GLY A 92 -10.49 -14.47 0.06
C GLY A 92 -9.37 -14.79 1.06
N ARG A 93 -8.26 -14.04 1.02
CA ARG A 93 -7.12 -14.22 1.95
C ARG A 93 -6.48 -12.88 2.28
N SER A 94 -6.42 -12.53 3.56
CA SER A 94 -5.70 -11.36 4.07
C SER A 94 -4.66 -11.79 5.10
N THR A 95 -3.39 -11.53 4.81
CA THR A 95 -2.24 -11.94 5.64
C THR A 95 -1.62 -10.81 6.46
N ASP A 96 -2.07 -9.56 6.27
CA ASP A 96 -1.42 -8.37 6.83
C ASP A 96 -2.41 -7.30 7.31
N SER A 97 -1.86 -6.23 7.91
CA SER A 97 -2.58 -5.06 8.39
C SER A 97 -3.18 -4.15 7.29
N ASN A 98 -2.91 -4.44 6.01
CA ASN A 98 -3.68 -3.84 4.91
C ASN A 98 -5.00 -4.57 4.68
N GLY A 99 -5.03 -5.89 4.89
CA GLY A 99 -6.19 -6.75 4.68
C GLY A 99 -7.19 -6.80 5.83
N TYR A 100 -6.78 -6.48 7.07
CA TYR A 100 -7.69 -6.42 8.23
C TYR A 100 -7.45 -5.24 9.16
N SER A 101 -8.47 -4.83 9.91
CA SER A 101 -8.38 -3.82 10.98
C SER A 101 -9.39 -4.04 12.10
N LEU A 102 -9.27 -3.26 13.18
CA LEU A 102 -10.23 -3.27 14.29
C LEU A 102 -11.42 -2.35 13.99
N ARG A 103 -12.63 -2.75 14.38
CA ARG A 103 -13.83 -1.91 14.36
C ARG A 103 -14.62 -2.03 15.65
N VAL A 104 -14.81 -0.92 16.36
CA VAL A 104 -15.45 -0.93 17.70
C VAL A 104 -16.48 0.19 17.78
N GLY A 105 -17.70 -0.12 18.22
CA GLY A 105 -18.79 0.86 18.38
C GLY A 105 -19.17 1.58 17.08
N GLY A 106 -18.87 0.98 15.92
CA GLY A 106 -19.05 1.58 14.60
C GLY A 106 -17.88 2.46 14.10
N GLU A 107 -16.85 2.71 14.91
CA GLU A 107 -15.63 3.42 14.49
C GLU A 107 -14.64 2.46 13.81
N ASP A 108 -14.08 2.85 12.66
CA ASP A 108 -12.95 2.18 12.01
C ASP A 108 -11.65 2.62 12.70
N LEU A 109 -10.96 1.65 13.31
CA LEU A 109 -9.83 1.89 14.21
C LEU A 109 -8.50 1.40 13.65
N GLY A 110 -8.39 1.07 12.36
CA GLY A 110 -7.14 0.59 11.74
C GLY A 110 -5.94 1.55 11.89
N TRP A 111 -6.20 2.84 12.09
CA TRP A 111 -5.18 3.86 12.38
C TRP A 111 -4.74 3.91 13.85
N ARG A 112 -5.61 3.47 14.76
CA ARG A 112 -5.48 3.58 16.22
C ARG A 112 -5.06 2.27 16.89
N TYR A 113 -5.29 1.13 16.24
CA TYR A 113 -5.08 -0.20 16.79
C TYR A 113 -4.40 -1.16 15.80
N SER A 114 -3.37 -1.83 16.31
CA SER A 114 -2.68 -2.95 15.68
C SER A 114 -3.24 -4.29 16.18
N LEU A 115 -3.39 -5.27 15.30
CA LEU A 115 -3.82 -6.63 15.64
C LEU A 115 -2.60 -7.55 15.66
N ARG A 116 -2.24 -8.08 16.83
CA ARG A 116 -1.01 -8.87 17.06
C ARG A 116 -1.33 -10.21 17.70
N LEU A 117 -0.59 -11.27 17.35
CA LEU A 117 -0.61 -12.52 18.12
C LEU A 117 0.48 -12.44 19.19
N VAL A 118 0.07 -12.25 20.45
CA VAL A 118 0.97 -12.21 21.60
C VAL A 118 1.10 -13.64 22.16
N PRO A 119 2.29 -14.25 22.16
CA PRO A 119 2.49 -15.54 22.79
C PRO A 119 2.48 -15.41 24.32
N THR A 120 1.82 -16.36 24.97
CA THR A 120 1.89 -16.56 26.42
C THR A 120 2.50 -17.94 26.72
N ARG A 121 2.60 -18.34 28.00
CA ARG A 121 3.21 -19.64 28.36
C ARG A 121 2.60 -20.83 27.63
N ASN A 122 1.27 -20.87 27.49
CA ASN A 122 0.55 -22.03 26.95
C ASN A 122 -0.41 -21.69 25.79
N ASP A 123 -0.55 -20.42 25.39
CA ASP A 123 -1.65 -19.94 24.51
C ASP A 123 -1.19 -18.75 23.64
N LEU A 124 -1.79 -18.57 22.46
CA LEU A 124 -1.56 -17.41 21.58
C LEU A 124 -2.80 -16.51 21.61
N ARG A 125 -2.63 -15.22 21.89
CA ARG A 125 -3.74 -14.27 22.04
C ARG A 125 -3.73 -13.21 20.95
N LEU A 126 -4.86 -13.04 20.27
CA LEU A 126 -5.07 -11.94 19.34
C LEU A 126 -5.39 -10.68 20.14
N MET A 127 -4.39 -9.82 20.29
CA MET A 127 -4.48 -8.56 21.02
C MET A 127 -4.65 -7.39 20.05
N ALA A 128 -5.62 -6.52 20.31
CA ALA A 128 -5.67 -5.19 19.73
C ALA A 128 -4.84 -4.24 20.59
N VAL A 129 -3.62 -3.91 20.14
CA VAL A 129 -2.64 -3.05 20.83
C VAL A 129 -2.67 -1.64 20.22
N PRO A 130 -2.83 -0.56 21.02
CA PRO A 130 -2.84 0.80 20.50
C PRO A 130 -1.57 1.19 19.73
N THR A 131 -1.73 1.91 18.61
CA THR A 131 -0.61 2.38 17.78
C THR A 131 0.09 3.61 18.36
N SER A 132 -0.55 4.34 19.28
CA SER A 132 0.00 5.55 19.91
C SER A 132 -0.68 5.91 21.24
N GLY A 133 0.12 6.43 22.18
CA GLY A 133 -0.36 6.99 23.45
C GLY A 133 -0.68 5.98 24.57
N ARG A 134 -0.77 6.48 25.81
CA ARG A 134 -1.10 5.68 27.01
C ARG A 134 -2.59 5.72 27.40
N HIS A 135 -3.44 6.32 26.55
CA HIS A 135 -4.84 6.62 26.88
C HIS A 135 -5.86 5.64 26.27
N PHE A 136 -5.38 4.66 25.49
CA PHE A 136 -6.22 3.63 24.88
C PHE A 136 -5.94 2.28 25.55
N PRO A 137 -6.97 1.46 25.84
CA PRO A 137 -6.79 0.11 26.39
C PRO A 137 -6.21 -0.84 25.34
N THR A 138 -5.42 -1.82 25.76
CA THR A 138 -5.17 -3.03 24.96
C THR A 138 -6.36 -3.98 25.15
N LEU A 139 -6.92 -4.54 24.07
CA LEU A 139 -8.11 -5.41 24.12
C LEU A 139 -7.78 -6.83 23.66
N GLU A 140 -8.30 -7.86 24.34
CA GLU A 140 -8.17 -9.25 23.89
C GLU A 140 -9.35 -9.60 22.95
N VAL A 141 -9.05 -9.76 21.66
CA VAL A 141 -10.03 -9.99 20.58
C VAL A 141 -10.34 -11.48 20.41
N GLY A 142 -9.39 -12.36 20.73
CA GLY A 142 -9.53 -13.81 20.64
C GLY A 142 -8.26 -14.55 21.05
N ARG A 143 -8.28 -15.88 21.01
CA ARG A 143 -7.16 -16.75 21.39
C ARG A 143 -7.23 -18.14 20.74
N THR A 144 -6.12 -18.86 20.71
CA THR A 144 -6.04 -20.19 20.06
C THR A 144 -6.38 -21.35 21.02
N GLY A 145 -6.40 -21.11 22.33
CA GLY A 145 -6.65 -22.14 23.34
C GLY A 145 -5.49 -23.14 23.47
N GLY A 146 -4.28 -22.73 23.11
CA GLY A 146 -3.11 -23.59 23.02
C GLY A 146 -2.04 -23.05 22.07
N ARG A 147 -0.75 -23.22 22.37
CA ARG A 147 0.36 -22.83 21.49
C ARG A 147 0.93 -24.02 20.73
N ILE A 148 0.92 -23.95 19.39
CA ILE A 148 1.64 -24.87 18.48
C ILE A 148 2.41 -24.08 17.43
N ASN A 149 3.52 -24.65 16.94
CA ASN A 149 4.24 -24.14 15.77
C ASN A 149 3.65 -24.73 14.47
N ASP A 150 2.38 -24.40 14.21
CA ASP A 150 1.66 -24.67 12.97
C ASP A 150 0.47 -23.70 12.87
N PHE A 151 -0.18 -23.64 11.70
CA PHE A 151 -1.42 -22.90 11.48
C PHE A 151 -2.51 -23.36 12.46
N THR A 152 -3.06 -22.43 13.24
CA THR A 152 -4.08 -22.72 14.25
C THR A 152 -5.18 -21.66 14.29
N ARG A 153 -6.40 -22.08 14.60
CA ARG A 153 -7.58 -21.23 14.66
C ARG A 153 -7.54 -20.30 15.86
N ILE A 154 -7.88 -19.03 15.64
CA ILE A 154 -8.13 -18.05 16.70
C ILE A 154 -9.64 -18.03 16.93
N GLU A 155 -10.08 -18.54 18.09
CA GLU A 155 -11.47 -18.34 18.52
C GLU A 155 -11.64 -16.90 18.99
N LEU A 156 -12.62 -16.20 18.45
CA LEU A 156 -12.92 -14.82 18.83
C LEU A 156 -13.66 -14.78 20.18
N ASN A 157 -13.30 -13.82 21.01
CA ASN A 157 -13.91 -13.63 22.33
C ASN A 157 -15.39 -13.20 22.18
N PRO A 158 -16.28 -13.50 23.15
CA PRO A 158 -17.71 -13.21 23.03
C PRO A 158 -18.02 -11.74 22.64
N GLY A 159 -18.86 -11.59 21.61
CA GLY A 159 -19.21 -10.28 21.03
C GLY A 159 -18.28 -9.80 19.92
N TRP A 160 -17.11 -10.41 19.73
CA TRP A 160 -16.26 -10.19 18.55
C TRP A 160 -16.68 -11.09 17.39
N ARG A 161 -16.64 -10.55 16.17
CA ARG A 161 -16.89 -11.28 14.91
C ARG A 161 -16.12 -10.68 13.74
N ILE A 162 -16.05 -11.39 12.62
CA ILE A 162 -15.45 -10.89 11.38
C ILE A 162 -16.54 -10.33 10.46
N THR A 163 -16.37 -9.10 9.99
CA THR A 163 -17.23 -8.47 8.98
C THR A 163 -16.38 -7.94 7.82
N LYS A 164 -16.95 -7.60 6.65
CA LYS A 164 -16.20 -6.91 5.58
C LYS A 164 -16.47 -5.41 5.58
N ARG A 165 -15.43 -4.62 5.26
CA ARG A 165 -15.55 -3.18 5.01
C ARG A 165 -16.39 -2.91 3.76
N SER A 166 -17.27 -1.92 3.84
CA SER A 166 -18.08 -1.47 2.72
C SER A 166 -18.06 0.06 2.56
N TYR A 167 -18.27 0.50 1.32
CA TYR A 167 -18.30 1.91 0.92
C TYR A 167 -19.38 2.10 -0.15
N ASN A 168 -20.33 3.01 0.07
CA ASN A 168 -21.47 3.26 -0.82
C ASN A 168 -22.20 1.99 -1.28
N GLY A 169 -22.36 1.01 -0.39
CA GLY A 169 -22.99 -0.29 -0.66
C GLY A 169 -22.10 -1.33 -1.36
N GLN A 170 -20.99 -0.92 -1.97
CA GLN A 170 -19.98 -1.84 -2.47
C GLN A 170 -19.17 -2.44 -1.31
N VAL A 171 -18.79 -3.71 -1.41
CA VAL A 171 -17.95 -4.39 -0.42
C VAL A 171 -16.53 -4.46 -0.93
N LEU A 172 -15.59 -4.14 -0.05
CA LEU A 172 -14.16 -4.07 -0.33
C LEU A 172 -13.48 -5.35 0.21
N ASP A 173 -12.33 -5.72 -0.35
CA ASP A 173 -11.54 -6.82 0.19
C ASP A 173 -10.69 -6.32 1.37
N HIS A 174 -11.38 -6.09 2.49
CA HIS A 174 -10.80 -5.76 3.79
C HIS A 174 -11.74 -6.22 4.90
N TYR A 175 -11.20 -6.88 5.92
CA TYR A 175 -11.95 -7.46 7.02
C TYR A 175 -11.88 -6.58 8.27
N TYR A 176 -12.95 -6.56 9.05
CA TYR A 176 -12.98 -5.94 10.37
C TYR A 176 -13.14 -6.99 11.45
N LEU A 177 -12.25 -6.95 12.44
CA LEU A 177 -12.46 -7.56 13.74
C LEU A 177 -13.41 -6.64 14.51
N THR A 178 -14.69 -7.00 14.52
CA THR A 178 -15.82 -6.12 14.87
C THR A 178 -16.38 -6.43 16.25
N ASN A 179 -16.65 -5.41 17.05
CA ASN A 179 -17.48 -5.49 18.26
C ASN A 179 -18.38 -4.24 18.34
N ASP A 180 -19.69 -4.40 18.57
CA ASP A 180 -20.62 -3.26 18.54
C ASP A 180 -20.63 -2.45 19.84
N ARG A 181 -19.98 -2.94 20.90
CA ARG A 181 -19.77 -2.19 22.16
C ARG A 181 -18.81 -1.03 21.93
N THR A 182 -18.88 0.00 22.77
CA THR A 182 -17.92 1.13 22.70
C THR A 182 -16.55 0.75 23.24
N LEU A 183 -15.49 1.42 22.78
CA LEU A 183 -14.12 1.24 23.31
C LEU A 183 -14.06 1.39 24.84
N ALA A 184 -14.78 2.36 25.39
CA ALA A 184 -14.85 2.59 26.83
C ALA A 184 -15.51 1.42 27.59
N SER A 185 -16.52 0.77 26.99
CA SER A 185 -17.14 -0.42 27.60
C SER A 185 -16.22 -1.63 27.54
N LEU A 186 -15.49 -1.83 26.43
CA LEU A 186 -14.49 -2.90 26.33
C LEU A 186 -13.25 -2.67 27.22
N ALA A 187 -12.90 -1.40 27.51
CA ALA A 187 -11.89 -1.05 28.51
C ALA A 187 -12.26 -1.53 29.92
N SER A 188 -13.53 -1.37 30.32
CA SER A 188 -14.01 -1.74 31.66
C SER A 188 -14.17 -3.25 31.87
N ASP A 189 -14.55 -3.98 30.81
CA ASP A 189 -14.67 -5.45 30.84
C ASP A 189 -13.32 -6.16 30.67
N SER A 190 -12.36 -5.53 30.00
CA SER A 190 -10.99 -6.04 29.97
C SER A 190 -10.49 -6.08 31.41
N PRO A 191 -10.02 -7.24 31.93
CA PRO A 191 -9.40 -7.25 33.24
C PRO A 191 -8.25 -6.24 33.23
N VAL A 192 -8.02 -5.55 34.35
CA VAL A 192 -6.82 -4.72 34.51
C VAL A 192 -5.63 -5.68 34.57
N VAL A 193 -5.14 -6.06 33.39
CA VAL A 193 -3.86 -6.71 33.25
C VAL A 193 -2.84 -5.64 33.58
N ASN A 194 -2.49 -5.54 34.87
CA ASN A 194 -1.24 -4.94 35.31
C ASN A 194 -0.19 -5.43 34.32
N ASN A 195 0.36 -4.51 33.50
CA ASN A 195 1.19 -4.86 32.35
C ASN A 195 2.08 -6.04 32.72
N PRO A 196 1.97 -7.21 32.04
CA PRO A 196 2.84 -8.35 32.32
C PRO A 196 4.28 -7.86 32.41
N PRO A 197 5.09 -8.36 33.37
CA PRO A 197 6.26 -7.66 33.90
C PRO A 197 7.03 -6.94 32.81
N ARG A 198 7.28 -5.64 32.97
CA ARG A 198 7.60 -4.72 31.86
C ARG A 198 8.65 -5.27 30.88
N ASP A 199 9.61 -5.99 31.43
CA ASP A 199 10.70 -6.72 30.78
C ASP A 199 10.21 -7.75 29.73
N SER A 200 9.08 -8.44 29.93
CA SER A 200 8.46 -9.35 28.97
C SER A 200 7.70 -8.67 27.83
N TRP A 201 7.58 -7.33 27.83
CA TRP A 201 7.17 -6.56 26.63
C TRP A 201 8.31 -5.74 26.05
N ASN A 202 9.34 -5.42 26.84
CA ASN A 202 10.53 -4.73 26.35
C ASN A 202 11.28 -5.56 25.29
N ASP A 203 11.16 -6.89 25.34
CA ASP A 203 11.70 -7.85 24.36
C ASP A 203 10.90 -7.92 23.04
N TRP A 204 9.67 -7.40 23.04
CA TRP A 204 8.75 -7.36 21.86
C TRP A 204 8.36 -5.91 21.50
N GLN A 205 9.20 -4.94 21.89
CA GLN A 205 9.13 -3.56 21.43
C GLN A 205 10.33 -3.26 20.52
N THR A 206 10.12 -2.38 19.53
CA THR A 206 11.10 -2.07 18.47
C THR A 206 11.54 -3.25 17.60
N VAL A 207 10.60 -4.09 17.17
CA VAL A 207 10.68 -4.72 15.85
C VAL A 207 10.16 -3.72 14.81
N ARG A 208 11.00 -2.77 14.40
CA ARG A 208 10.72 -1.99 13.18
C ARG A 208 11.33 -2.71 11.98
N TYR A 209 10.59 -3.66 11.44
CA TYR A 209 10.78 -4.08 10.06
C TYR A 209 9.47 -4.38 9.33
N LEU A 210 9.55 -4.39 8.00
CA LEU A 210 8.65 -5.17 7.16
C LEU A 210 9.38 -6.45 6.72
N PRO A 211 8.77 -7.65 6.85
CA PRO A 211 9.38 -8.89 6.37
C PRO A 211 9.44 -8.95 4.84
N VAL A 212 10.27 -9.86 4.33
CA VAL A 212 10.22 -10.30 2.92
C VAL A 212 8.79 -10.74 2.56
N GLY A 213 8.36 -10.44 1.33
CA GLY A 213 7.00 -10.69 0.86
C GLY A 213 5.97 -9.61 1.21
N SER A 214 6.32 -8.57 2.00
CA SER A 214 5.39 -7.48 2.29
C SER A 214 5.00 -6.70 1.03
N GLU A 215 3.71 -6.40 0.88
CA GLU A 215 3.16 -5.71 -0.28
C GLU A 215 3.05 -4.19 -0.07
N LEU A 216 3.70 -3.42 -0.94
CA LEU A 216 3.68 -1.97 -0.96
C LEU A 216 2.77 -1.46 -2.10
N PRO A 217 1.65 -0.78 -1.79
CA PRO A 217 0.66 -0.38 -2.77
C PRO A 217 1.06 0.96 -3.44
N ILE A 218 1.67 0.89 -4.61
CA ILE A 218 2.32 2.03 -5.28
C ILE A 218 1.49 2.61 -6.44
N ARG A 219 1.85 3.83 -6.85
CA ARG A 219 1.35 4.50 -8.05
C ARG A 219 2.46 5.32 -8.70
N TYR A 220 2.57 5.29 -10.02
CA TYR A 220 3.50 6.16 -10.75
C TYR A 220 3.19 7.65 -10.53
N THR A 221 4.22 8.43 -10.20
CA THR A 221 4.09 9.88 -9.93
C THR A 221 4.07 10.73 -11.19
N THR A 222 4.60 10.22 -12.31
CA THR A 222 4.63 10.92 -13.60
C THR A 222 3.22 11.26 -14.11
N ASN A 223 3.11 12.46 -14.70
CA ASN A 223 1.94 12.91 -15.46
C ASN A 223 2.07 12.62 -16.98
N ARG A 224 3.21 12.09 -17.43
CA ARG A 224 3.47 11.67 -18.82
C ARG A 224 3.43 10.15 -18.95
N LYS A 225 2.92 9.70 -20.10
CA LYS A 225 2.95 8.30 -20.53
C LYS A 225 4.41 7.88 -20.78
N ILE A 226 4.81 6.74 -20.22
CA ILE A 226 6.10 6.11 -20.48
C ILE A 226 5.90 5.05 -21.55
N LEU A 227 6.79 5.06 -22.56
CA LEU A 227 6.87 4.04 -23.61
C LEU A 227 8.23 3.36 -23.50
N LEU A 228 8.26 2.03 -23.48
CA LEU A 228 9.47 1.20 -23.31
C LEU A 228 9.60 0.19 -24.45
N ALA A 229 10.83 -0.07 -24.91
CA ALA A 229 11.10 -1.18 -25.81
C ALA A 229 10.87 -2.54 -25.09
N PRO A 230 10.36 -3.58 -25.78
CA PRO A 230 10.15 -4.92 -25.19
C PRO A 230 11.40 -5.59 -24.59
N ASN A 231 12.58 -5.17 -25.05
CA ASN A 231 13.88 -5.43 -24.44
C ASN A 231 14.63 -4.09 -24.45
N GLU A 232 14.88 -3.52 -23.28
CA GLU A 232 15.65 -2.29 -23.09
C GLU A 232 16.87 -2.64 -22.23
N THR A 233 18.08 -2.27 -22.69
CA THR A 233 19.32 -2.66 -22.00
C THR A 233 19.62 -1.78 -20.79
N GLN A 234 19.05 -0.58 -20.73
CA GLN A 234 19.30 0.40 -19.68
C GLN A 234 18.08 0.58 -18.76
N PRO A 235 18.22 0.37 -17.45
CA PRO A 235 17.15 0.67 -16.51
C PRO A 235 16.74 2.16 -16.58
N LEU A 236 15.44 2.43 -16.69
CA LEU A 236 14.89 3.79 -16.72
C LEU A 236 14.61 4.26 -15.27
N PRO A 237 15.31 5.29 -14.75
CA PRO A 237 15.05 5.79 -13.40
C PRO A 237 13.62 6.30 -13.24
N ALA A 238 12.96 5.93 -12.15
CA ALA A 238 11.56 6.26 -11.89
C ALA A 238 11.27 6.47 -10.39
N THR A 239 10.15 7.14 -10.12
CA THR A 239 9.67 7.36 -8.74
C THR A 239 8.18 7.06 -8.66
N VAL A 240 7.80 6.30 -7.64
CA VAL A 240 6.40 5.91 -7.36
C VAL A 240 6.00 6.41 -5.97
N SER A 241 4.72 6.70 -5.77
CA SER A 241 4.15 7.11 -4.47
C SER A 241 3.38 5.97 -3.83
N ILE A 242 3.61 5.74 -2.54
CA ILE A 242 2.79 4.86 -1.68
C ILE A 242 1.38 5.47 -1.57
N THR A 243 0.36 4.67 -1.85
CA THR A 243 -1.02 5.14 -2.07
C THR A 243 -1.92 5.09 -0.83
N ARG A 244 -1.63 4.17 0.10
CA ARG A 244 -2.22 4.05 1.44
C ARG A 244 -1.07 3.78 2.41
N ASN A 245 -1.20 4.16 3.68
CA ASN A 245 -0.13 3.91 4.64
C ASN A 245 0.08 2.39 4.83
N VAL A 246 1.32 1.99 5.06
CA VAL A 246 1.72 0.62 5.39
C VAL A 246 2.17 0.58 6.85
N TYR A 247 1.93 -0.53 7.55
CA TYR A 247 2.34 -0.75 8.94
C TYR A 247 3.18 -2.03 9.03
N THR A 248 3.89 -2.21 10.15
CA THR A 248 4.56 -3.50 10.44
C THR A 248 3.56 -4.63 10.71
N LEU A 249 4.03 -5.88 10.88
CA LEU A 249 3.18 -6.98 11.39
C LEU A 249 2.64 -6.66 12.80
N ASP A 250 3.47 -6.01 13.62
CA ASP A 250 3.07 -5.38 14.89
C ASP A 250 2.09 -4.20 14.72
N GLY A 251 1.73 -3.81 13.50
CA GLY A 251 0.91 -2.63 13.20
C GLY A 251 1.46 -1.32 13.79
N ASN A 252 2.75 -1.26 14.14
CA ASN A 252 3.39 -0.01 14.50
C ASN A 252 3.35 0.93 13.27
N PHE A 253 3.15 2.24 13.51
CA PHE A 253 3.14 3.25 12.45
C PHE A 253 4.37 3.09 11.57
N PHE A 254 4.16 2.92 10.25
CA PHE A 254 5.28 2.74 9.34
C PHE A 254 5.34 3.68 8.15
N ILE A 255 5.00 3.26 6.94
CA ILE A 255 5.19 4.09 5.73
C ILE A 255 3.95 4.96 5.52
N PRO A 256 4.03 6.31 5.58
CA PRO A 256 2.89 7.15 5.25
C PRO A 256 2.52 7.07 3.76
N SER A 257 1.23 7.20 3.45
CA SER A 257 0.80 7.56 2.09
C SER A 257 1.46 8.87 1.66
N GLY A 258 1.79 8.97 0.37
CA GLY A 258 2.61 10.06 -0.17
C GLY A 258 4.13 9.86 0.00
N SER A 259 4.59 8.89 0.80
CA SER A 259 6.00 8.47 0.78
C SER A 259 6.37 8.00 -0.62
N GLN A 260 7.61 8.26 -1.03
CA GLN A 260 8.10 7.97 -2.37
C GLN A 260 9.02 6.75 -2.34
N ILE A 261 9.02 5.96 -3.41
CA ILE A 261 10.06 4.96 -3.66
C ILE A 261 10.79 5.34 -4.93
N VAL A 262 12.10 5.51 -4.79
CA VAL A 262 13.04 5.74 -5.88
C VAL A 262 13.58 4.39 -6.34
N GLY A 263 13.66 4.22 -7.66
CA GLY A 263 14.05 2.97 -8.27
C GLY A 263 14.17 3.11 -9.78
N GLU A 264 14.03 2.00 -10.48
CA GLU A 264 14.15 1.96 -11.94
C GLU A 264 13.20 0.94 -12.56
N ILE A 265 12.73 1.22 -13.77
CA ILE A 265 11.96 0.28 -14.59
C ILE A 265 12.95 -0.46 -15.48
N ARG A 266 12.89 -1.79 -15.50
CA ARG A 266 13.65 -2.64 -16.42
C ARG A 266 12.66 -3.36 -17.35
N SER A 267 13.02 -3.52 -18.61
CA SER A 267 12.16 -4.13 -19.64
C SER A 267 12.88 -5.30 -20.32
N SER A 268 12.31 -6.48 -20.25
CA SER A 268 12.91 -7.73 -20.75
C SER A 268 11.84 -8.74 -21.15
N SER A 269 12.04 -9.44 -22.25
CA SER A 269 11.15 -10.49 -22.76
C SER A 269 9.70 -10.04 -23.02
N GLY A 270 9.48 -8.74 -23.24
CA GLY A 270 8.14 -8.17 -23.44
C GLY A 270 7.41 -7.74 -22.16
N GLU A 271 8.06 -7.79 -20.99
CA GLU A 271 7.50 -7.30 -19.73
C GLU A 271 8.37 -6.19 -19.12
N ALA A 272 7.73 -5.17 -18.53
CA ALA A 272 8.41 -4.14 -17.74
C ALA A 272 8.08 -4.30 -16.24
N ARG A 273 9.09 -4.22 -15.36
CA ARG A 273 8.92 -4.23 -13.89
C ARG A 273 9.66 -3.07 -13.25
N PHE A 274 9.08 -2.49 -12.20
CA PHE A 274 9.73 -1.49 -11.36
C PHE A 274 10.50 -2.18 -10.22
N TYR A 275 11.76 -1.80 -10.06
CA TYR A 275 12.68 -2.27 -9.03
C TYR A 275 12.94 -1.11 -8.06
N GLY A 276 12.34 -1.18 -6.87
CA GLY A 276 12.54 -0.19 -5.80
C GLY A 276 13.91 -0.36 -5.14
N LYS A 277 14.63 0.75 -4.95
CA LYS A 277 15.98 0.79 -4.35
C LYS A 277 16.04 1.60 -3.05
N GLU A 278 15.22 2.65 -2.94
CA GLU A 278 15.18 3.50 -1.76
C GLU A 278 13.75 3.95 -1.46
N LEU A 279 13.32 3.81 -0.21
CA LEU A 279 12.11 4.40 0.33
C LEU A 279 12.44 5.75 0.95
N VAL A 280 11.70 6.79 0.57
CA VAL A 280 11.77 8.15 1.12
C VAL A 280 10.45 8.46 1.82
N LEU A 281 10.46 8.54 3.14
CA LEU A 281 9.29 8.88 3.95
C LEU A 281 8.88 10.35 3.77
N THR A 282 7.64 10.68 4.13
CA THR A 282 7.11 12.06 4.07
C THR A 282 7.82 13.04 5.01
N ASN A 283 8.60 12.57 5.99
CA ASN A 283 9.47 13.38 6.83
C ASN A 283 10.91 13.53 6.28
N GLY A 284 11.20 12.98 5.10
CA GLY A 284 12.51 13.03 4.43
C GLY A 284 13.50 11.93 4.83
N GLN A 285 13.18 11.06 5.79
CA GLN A 285 14.03 9.91 6.12
C GLN A 285 14.11 8.92 4.95
N ARG A 286 15.28 8.32 4.74
CA ARG A 286 15.57 7.40 3.62
C ARG A 286 15.98 6.04 4.13
N PHE A 287 15.49 4.99 3.51
CA PHE A 287 15.77 3.59 3.85
C PHE A 287 16.04 2.78 2.58
N PRO A 288 17.14 2.01 2.51
CA PRO A 288 17.46 1.22 1.32
C PRO A 288 16.55 -0.02 1.26
N ILE A 289 15.83 -0.20 0.16
CA ILE A 289 14.91 -1.33 -0.05
C ILE A 289 15.41 -2.23 -1.18
N ASP A 290 14.91 -3.46 -1.22
CA ASP A 290 14.92 -4.30 -2.42
C ASP A 290 13.50 -4.81 -2.59
N ALA A 291 12.87 -4.44 -3.70
CA ALA A 291 11.47 -4.70 -3.97
C ALA A 291 11.20 -4.73 -5.49
N VAL A 292 10.31 -5.61 -5.95
CA VAL A 292 9.95 -5.74 -7.37
C VAL A 292 8.43 -5.68 -7.57
N SER A 293 7.99 -4.97 -8.61
CA SER A 293 6.56 -4.91 -8.96
C SER A 293 6.08 -6.15 -9.71
N GLU A 294 4.77 -6.35 -9.72
CA GLU A 294 4.11 -7.14 -10.76
C GLU A 294 4.48 -6.64 -12.18
N PRO A 295 4.47 -7.52 -13.20
CA PRO A 295 4.84 -7.15 -14.57
C PRO A 295 3.78 -6.28 -15.26
N VAL A 296 4.23 -5.25 -15.97
CA VAL A 296 3.43 -4.50 -16.94
C VAL A 296 3.69 -5.08 -18.33
N THR A 297 2.65 -5.63 -18.94
CA THR A 297 2.70 -6.35 -20.24
C THR A 297 1.85 -5.68 -21.32
N HIS A 298 1.13 -4.61 -20.99
CA HIS A 298 0.29 -3.88 -21.94
C HIS A 298 1.14 -3.13 -22.96
N THR A 299 0.92 -3.37 -24.25
CA THR A 299 1.64 -2.76 -25.37
C THR A 299 0.74 -1.91 -26.26
N GLU A 300 1.34 -0.93 -26.95
CA GLU A 300 0.72 -0.16 -28.04
C GLU A 300 1.63 -0.11 -29.27
N THR A 301 1.02 -0.31 -30.45
CA THR A 301 1.68 -0.21 -31.76
C THR A 301 1.79 1.25 -32.22
N ILE A 302 2.94 1.88 -31.98
CA ILE A 302 3.21 3.22 -32.51
C ILE A 302 3.51 3.13 -34.02
N THR A 303 2.73 3.83 -34.85
CA THR A 303 2.84 3.81 -36.32
C THR A 303 3.32 5.16 -36.86
N HIS A 304 4.40 5.18 -37.65
CA HIS A 304 4.91 6.41 -38.26
C HIS A 304 4.19 6.73 -39.59
N SER A 305 3.43 7.83 -39.61
CA SER A 305 2.70 8.32 -40.79
C SER A 305 3.31 9.63 -41.32
N ILE A 306 3.93 9.58 -42.50
CA ILE A 306 4.72 10.68 -43.09
C ILE A 306 3.82 11.82 -43.67
N ARG A 307 2.53 11.85 -43.34
CA ARG A 307 1.57 12.88 -43.78
C ARG A 307 0.54 13.17 -42.70
N GLY A 308 0.42 14.45 -42.34
CA GLY A 308 -0.59 14.95 -41.40
C GLY A 308 -0.10 15.03 -39.96
N SER A 309 -0.44 16.11 -39.27
CA SER A 309 -0.01 16.39 -37.89
C SER A 309 -0.95 15.77 -36.85
N SER A 310 -0.54 14.70 -36.18
CA SER A 310 -1.08 14.25 -34.89
C SER A 310 -0.15 13.21 -34.23
N VAL A 311 -0.49 12.78 -33.02
CA VAL A 311 0.16 11.66 -32.26
C VAL A 311 1.62 11.88 -31.83
N LEU A 312 1.90 12.96 -31.07
CA LEU A 312 2.82 12.87 -29.90
C LEU A 312 2.72 14.01 -28.86
N GLN A 313 1.58 14.69 -28.70
CA GLN A 313 1.45 15.70 -27.64
C GLN A 313 1.29 15.05 -26.25
N GLY A 314 2.42 14.79 -25.57
CA GLY A 314 2.46 14.44 -24.13
C GLY A 314 3.18 13.14 -23.73
N ALA A 315 3.64 12.33 -24.68
CA ALA A 315 4.44 11.13 -24.37
C ALA A 315 5.91 11.50 -24.12
N ALA A 316 6.56 10.80 -23.18
CA ALA A 316 8.02 10.80 -23.07
C ALA A 316 8.55 9.56 -23.80
N ILE A 317 9.24 9.76 -24.93
CA ILE A 317 9.94 8.68 -25.63
C ILE A 317 11.23 8.41 -24.87
N GLY A 318 11.32 7.22 -24.26
CA GLY A 318 12.56 6.73 -23.67
C GLY A 318 13.48 6.15 -24.74
N ALA A 319 14.51 6.91 -25.12
CA ALA A 319 15.85 6.36 -25.06
C ALA A 319 16.42 6.71 -23.68
N ALA A 320 17.46 6.01 -23.22
CA ALA A 320 17.92 6.13 -21.84
C ALA A 320 18.35 7.56 -21.43
N ALA A 321 18.15 7.86 -20.14
CA ALA A 321 18.43 9.11 -19.42
C ALA A 321 17.54 10.35 -19.68
N GLY A 322 16.88 10.81 -18.61
CA GLY A 322 16.82 12.24 -18.24
C GLY A 322 15.92 13.20 -19.04
N ALA A 323 14.65 13.32 -18.67
CA ALA A 323 13.76 14.40 -19.12
C ALA A 323 12.98 15.07 -17.97
N LEU A 324 13.68 15.57 -16.95
CA LEU A 324 13.09 16.36 -15.86
C LEU A 324 13.02 17.85 -16.22
N LEU A 325 11.79 18.33 -16.43
CA LEU A 325 11.40 19.72 -16.66
C LEU A 325 11.92 20.36 -17.98
N GLY A 326 11.22 21.39 -18.43
CA GLY A 326 11.39 21.99 -19.76
C GLY A 326 10.15 22.74 -20.19
N GLY A 327 9.84 23.84 -19.50
CA GLY A 327 8.90 24.85 -19.97
C GLY A 327 9.63 26.02 -20.63
N ILE A 328 8.89 26.85 -21.36
CA ILE A 328 9.33 28.16 -21.89
C ILE A 328 10.67 28.21 -22.67
N THR A 329 10.70 27.52 -23.82
CA THR A 329 11.20 28.14 -25.06
C THR A 329 10.09 28.10 -26.12
N GLY A 330 9.89 29.22 -26.82
CA GLY A 330 8.73 29.41 -27.70
C GLY A 330 9.00 29.13 -29.17
N ASP A 331 9.25 27.87 -29.54
CA ASP A 331 9.26 27.47 -30.96
C ASP A 331 8.57 26.10 -31.19
N ARG A 332 8.01 25.90 -32.39
CA ARG A 332 6.94 24.92 -32.67
C ARG A 332 7.40 23.65 -33.38
N ARG A 333 8.70 23.33 -33.40
CA ARG A 333 9.25 22.14 -34.09
C ARG A 333 10.39 21.50 -33.30
N ILE A 334 10.12 20.31 -32.75
CA ILE A 334 11.16 19.35 -32.37
C ILE A 334 11.06 18.18 -33.37
N THR A 335 12.14 17.96 -34.11
CA THR A 335 12.27 16.83 -35.04
C THR A 335 12.85 15.64 -34.29
N LEU A 336 12.48 14.41 -34.64
CA LEU A 336 12.89 13.18 -33.92
C LEU A 336 14.35 12.75 -34.20
N GLY A 337 15.30 13.70 -34.24
CA GLY A 337 16.68 13.51 -34.70
C GLY A 337 17.78 13.76 -33.67
N GLU A 338 17.49 14.42 -32.55
CA GLU A 338 18.48 14.70 -31.50
C GLU A 338 18.35 13.71 -30.33
N ILE A 339 18.78 12.47 -30.57
CA ILE A 339 19.03 11.46 -29.53
C ILE A 339 20.55 11.20 -29.47
N LEU A 340 21.30 12.23 -29.08
CA LEU A 340 22.77 12.18 -28.91
C LEU A 340 23.17 13.00 -27.68
N GLY A 341 23.35 12.33 -26.52
CA GLY A 341 23.68 13.04 -25.28
C GLY A 341 23.69 12.21 -24.00
N GLY A 342 24.37 11.06 -23.98
CA GLY A 342 24.53 10.26 -22.75
C GLY A 342 25.01 8.83 -23.04
N ALA A 343 26.01 8.35 -22.30
CA ALA A 343 26.65 7.06 -22.58
C ALA A 343 25.84 5.86 -22.08
N GLY A 344 25.44 4.97 -23.00
CA GLY A 344 24.88 3.65 -22.71
C GLY A 344 24.40 2.95 -23.98
N LEU A 345 24.57 1.63 -24.07
CA LEU A 345 24.41 0.85 -25.31
C LEU A 345 23.17 -0.05 -25.28
N GLY A 346 22.29 0.06 -26.28
CA GLY A 346 21.38 -1.04 -26.64
C GLY A 346 20.04 -0.71 -27.31
N THR A 347 20.08 -0.46 -28.62
CA THR A 347 19.07 -0.92 -29.60
C THR A 347 17.57 -0.70 -29.31
N ILE A 348 16.97 0.32 -29.94
CA ILE A 348 15.55 0.25 -30.32
C ILE A 348 15.40 -0.79 -31.45
N VAL A 349 15.17 -2.05 -31.08
CA VAL A 349 15.14 -3.20 -32.02
C VAL A 349 14.10 -3.03 -33.15
N GLY A 350 13.03 -2.26 -32.94
CA GLY A 350 11.98 -2.06 -33.94
C GLY A 350 12.32 -1.13 -35.13
N LEU A 351 13.25 -0.19 -34.98
CA LEU A 351 13.44 0.89 -35.99
C LEU A 351 14.57 0.65 -36.99
N ALA A 352 15.53 -0.23 -36.69
CA ALA A 352 16.68 -0.49 -37.56
C ALA A 352 16.37 -1.32 -38.83
N LEU A 353 15.16 -1.90 -38.93
CA LEU A 353 14.77 -2.87 -39.96
C LEU A 353 13.67 -2.38 -40.91
N GLY A 354 13.48 -1.06 -41.05
CA GLY A 354 12.55 -0.45 -42.01
C GLY A 354 11.05 -0.62 -41.70
N GLN A 355 10.71 -1.24 -40.55
CA GLN A 355 9.35 -1.36 -40.06
C GLN A 355 8.76 0.01 -39.72
N ARG A 356 7.57 0.32 -40.24
CA ARG A 356 6.86 1.59 -39.94
C ARG A 356 6.06 1.55 -38.64
N ARG A 357 6.23 0.49 -37.84
CA ARG A 357 5.49 0.17 -36.63
C ARG A 357 6.43 -0.40 -35.59
N ALA A 358 6.24 -0.03 -34.34
CA ALA A 358 6.92 -0.62 -33.19
C ALA A 358 5.91 -0.83 -32.05
N ASP A 359 5.87 -2.04 -31.50
CA ASP A 359 5.08 -2.35 -30.31
C ASP A 359 5.92 -2.00 -29.07
N LEU A 360 5.42 -1.07 -28.26
CA LEU A 360 6.10 -0.57 -27.07
C LEU A 360 5.26 -0.88 -25.83
N ILE A 361 5.91 -1.26 -24.73
CA ILE A 361 5.24 -1.45 -23.44
C ILE A 361 4.83 -0.08 -22.90
N VAL A 362 3.60 0.00 -22.38
CA VAL A 362 2.94 1.24 -21.96
C VAL A 362 2.74 1.26 -20.45
N ILE A 363 3.29 2.29 -19.81
CA ILE A 363 2.93 2.66 -18.43
C ILE A 363 2.22 4.02 -18.49
N ASN A 364 0.94 4.03 -18.13
CA ASN A 364 0.10 5.22 -18.17
C ASN A 364 0.28 6.07 -16.90
N PRO A 365 0.04 7.40 -16.98
CA PRO A 365 0.04 8.29 -15.82
C PRO A 365 -0.90 7.77 -14.73
N GLY A 366 -0.41 7.67 -13.49
CA GLY A 366 -1.22 7.20 -12.37
C GLY A 366 -1.58 5.71 -12.39
N THR A 367 -0.98 4.87 -13.24
CA THR A 367 -1.00 3.40 -13.08
C THR A 367 -0.62 3.04 -11.64
N ARG A 368 -1.44 2.19 -11.01
CA ARG A 368 -1.19 1.59 -9.69
C ARG A 368 -0.63 0.19 -9.89
N LEU A 369 0.26 -0.23 -8.99
CA LEU A 369 0.80 -1.60 -8.93
C LEU A 369 0.99 -2.02 -7.46
N THR A 370 1.09 -3.32 -7.21
CA THR A 370 1.72 -3.88 -6.01
C THR A 370 3.23 -4.03 -6.23
N LEU A 371 4.00 -3.64 -5.21
CA LEU A 371 5.46 -3.73 -5.13
C LEU A 371 5.83 -4.61 -3.93
N THR A 372 6.38 -5.79 -4.18
CA THR A 372 6.66 -6.79 -3.13
C THR A 372 8.11 -6.68 -2.67
N LEU A 373 8.34 -6.67 -1.35
CA LEU A 373 9.68 -6.68 -0.77
C LEU A 373 10.40 -8.02 -1.01
N ASN A 374 11.61 -7.97 -1.57
CA ASN A 374 12.49 -9.13 -1.76
C ASN A 374 13.32 -9.47 -0.50
N ARG A 375 13.42 -8.53 0.44
CA ARG A 375 14.18 -8.67 1.70
C ARG A 375 13.47 -7.98 2.86
N GLU A 376 13.92 -8.24 4.08
CA GLU A 376 13.52 -7.45 5.25
C GLU A 376 13.89 -5.97 5.08
N LEU A 377 12.93 -5.08 5.34
CA LEU A 377 13.14 -3.64 5.42
C LEU A 377 13.16 -3.21 6.89
N ASN A 378 14.35 -3.27 7.49
CA ASN A 378 14.61 -2.85 8.86
C ASN A 378 14.83 -1.34 8.94
N PHE A 379 14.24 -0.67 9.93
CA PHE A 379 14.31 0.79 10.07
C PHE A 379 15.08 1.30 11.27
N ASP A 380 15.28 0.51 12.34
CA ASP A 380 16.12 0.97 13.46
C ASP A 380 17.60 1.11 13.00
N SER A 381 17.90 0.61 11.80
CA SER A 381 19.12 0.78 10.98
C SER A 381 19.48 2.22 10.53
N VAL A 382 18.98 3.29 11.18
CA VAL A 382 19.33 4.68 10.84
C VAL A 382 20.80 4.97 11.17
N GLY A 383 21.69 4.72 10.19
CA GLY A 383 23.11 5.07 10.23
C GLY A 383 24.11 3.90 10.28
N ALA A 384 23.69 2.66 10.03
CA ALA A 384 24.54 1.47 10.21
C ALA A 384 24.73 0.61 8.93
N PHE A 385 25.10 1.24 7.81
CA PHE A 385 25.79 0.57 6.70
C PHE A 385 27.13 1.27 6.42
N THR A 386 28.12 1.01 7.28
CA THR A 386 29.52 1.12 6.86
C THR A 386 29.78 0.03 5.81
N ASP A 387 30.20 0.41 4.61
CA ASP A 387 30.50 -0.56 3.56
C ASP A 387 31.67 -1.46 3.97
N SER A 388 31.37 -2.75 4.11
CA SER A 388 32.37 -3.78 4.33
C SER A 388 31.86 -5.10 3.75
N ASN A 389 31.73 -5.18 2.41
CA ASN A 389 32.07 -6.39 1.63
C ASN A 389 32.01 -6.26 0.09
N TYR A 390 31.99 -5.05 -0.50
CA TYR A 390 32.27 -4.89 -1.94
C TYR A 390 33.76 -4.67 -2.24
N ASN A 391 34.55 -5.72 -2.07
CA ASN A 391 35.91 -5.76 -2.64
C ASN A 391 35.83 -5.93 -4.17
N PHE A 392 36.27 -4.91 -4.90
CA PHE A 392 36.51 -5.01 -6.34
C PHE A 392 37.85 -5.73 -6.62
N PHE A 393 37.78 -6.84 -7.35
CA PHE A 393 38.84 -7.40 -8.19
C PHE A 393 38.22 -8.07 -9.41
#